data_AF-A0A7Y9HZI0-F1
#
_entry.id   AF-A0A7Y9HZI0-F1
#
_cell.length_a   1.000
_cell.length_b   1.000
_cell.length_c   1.000
_cell.angle_alpha   90.00
_cell.angle_beta   90.00
_cell.angle_gamma   90.00
#
_symmetry.space_group_name_H-M   'P 1'
#
loop_
_entity.id
_entity.type
_entity.pdbx_description
1 polymer ?
#
loop_
_entity_poly.entity_id
_entity_poly.type
_entity_poly.pdbx_seq_one_letter_code
_entity_poly.pdbx_strand_id
1 'polypeptide(L)'
;MKTITNNTIIDVDMGDKIYKSNIELIIGVLFVFNKTLTTKNLTMNLKRTFGAILTVLGIIGLIYAGIGIINHNNGATTLIVVGLIALLFFFSGISLVRNTKDEA
;
A
#
# COMPACT_ATOMS: atom_id res chain seq x y z
N MET A 1 10.11 -8.27 53.74
CA MET A 1 9.48 -9.55 53.37
C MET A 1 9.68 -9.74 51.88
N LYS A 2 10.46 -10.77 51.49
CA LYS A 2 10.94 -11.01 50.13
C LYS A 2 10.03 -12.06 49.49
N THR A 3 9.30 -11.72 48.43
CA THR A 3 8.57 -12.71 47.64
C THR A 3 9.47 -13.12 46.47
N ILE A 4 9.99 -14.34 46.55
CA ILE A 4 10.67 -15.03 45.47
C ILE A 4 9.61 -15.93 44.83
N THR A 5 9.31 -15.72 43.54
CA THR A 5 8.55 -16.67 42.71
C THR A 5 9.40 -17.05 41.51
N ASN A 6 9.56 -18.35 41.37
CA ASN A 6 10.47 -19.04 40.48
C ASN A 6 10.17 -18.79 38.99
N ASN A 7 11.24 -18.67 38.20
CA ASN A 7 11.35 -19.11 36.82
C ASN A 7 10.15 -18.82 35.90
N THR A 8 10.16 -17.64 35.27
CA THR A 8 10.16 -17.41 33.81
C THR A 8 9.69 -15.96 33.62
N ILE A 9 10.63 -15.05 33.40
CA ILE A 9 10.30 -13.76 32.80
C ILE A 9 10.06 -14.09 31.32
N ILE A 10 8.84 -14.43 30.95
CA ILE A 10 8.46 -14.36 29.53
C ILE A 10 8.23 -12.88 29.31
N ASP A 11 9.27 -12.20 28.83
CA ASP A 11 9.22 -10.79 28.52
C ASP A 11 7.96 -10.51 27.68
N VAL A 12 7.05 -9.69 28.20
CA VAL A 12 5.95 -9.07 27.46
C VAL A 12 6.51 -7.98 26.51
N ASP A 13 7.70 -8.21 25.96
CA ASP A 13 8.48 -7.34 25.08
C ASP A 13 8.52 -7.88 23.65
N MET A 14 8.21 -9.17 23.44
CA MET A 14 8.21 -9.76 22.09
C MET A 14 7.01 -9.29 21.24
N GLY A 15 5.87 -9.00 21.86
CA GLY A 15 4.69 -8.46 21.17
C GLY A 15 4.91 -7.01 20.73
N ASP A 16 5.32 -6.13 21.65
CA ASP A 16 5.51 -4.70 21.38
C ASP A 16 6.57 -4.45 20.30
N LYS A 17 7.66 -5.23 20.29
CA LYS A 17 8.70 -5.14 19.26
C LYS A 17 8.21 -5.50 17.85
N ILE A 18 7.33 -6.50 17.72
CA ILE A 18 6.78 -6.89 16.41
C ILE A 18 5.82 -5.82 15.90
N TYR A 19 4.93 -5.29 16.73
CA TYR A 19 4.03 -4.21 16.32
C TYR A 19 4.80 -2.93 15.97
N LYS A 20 5.82 -2.58 16.76
CA LYS A 20 6.68 -1.42 16.49
C LYS A 20 7.49 -1.58 15.19
N SER A 21 8.03 -2.77 14.91
CA SER A 21 8.76 -3.04 13.66
C SER A 21 7.87 -2.88 12.41
N ASN A 22 6.62 -3.35 12.47
CA ASN A 22 5.69 -3.20 11.35
C ASN A 22 5.23 -1.75 11.18
N ILE A 23 5.07 -1.00 12.28
CA ILE A 23 4.73 0.42 12.27
C ILE A 23 5.84 1.27 11.66
N GLU A 24 7.10 1.06 12.05
CA GLU A 24 8.26 1.78 11.49
C GLU A 24 8.43 1.49 9.99
N LEU A 25 8.15 0.25 9.54
CA LEU A 25 8.15 -0.11 8.13
C LEU A 25 7.03 0.61 7.35
N ILE A 26 5.81 0.67 7.91
CA ILE A 26 4.68 1.39 7.31
C ILE A 26 4.96 2.91 7.24
N ILE A 27 5.49 3.51 8.32
CA ILE A 27 5.85 4.92 8.37
C ILE A 27 6.99 5.23 7.40
N GLY A 28 8.00 4.36 7.32
CA GLY A 28 9.11 4.49 6.38
C GLY A 28 8.65 4.45 4.92
N VAL A 29 7.76 3.51 4.58
CA VAL A 29 7.13 3.43 3.26
C VAL A 29 6.31 4.70 2.97
N LEU A 30 5.51 5.17 3.94
CA LEU A 30 4.70 6.38 3.79
C LEU A 30 5.57 7.64 3.64
N PHE A 31 6.69 7.73 4.35
CA PHE A 31 7.64 8.83 4.29
C PHE A 31 8.38 8.88 2.95
N VAL A 32 8.84 7.73 2.44
CA VAL A 32 9.48 7.62 1.12
C VAL A 32 8.47 7.97 0.01
N PHE A 33 7.23 7.53 0.15
CA PHE A 33 6.15 7.85 -0.79
C PHE A 33 5.84 9.36 -0.80
N ASN A 34 5.71 9.98 0.38
CA ASN A 34 5.41 11.41 0.51
C ASN A 34 6.58 12.28 0.01
N LYS A 35 7.83 11.88 0.30
CA LYS A 35 9.02 12.57 -0.20
C LYS A 35 9.12 12.56 -1.73
N THR A 36 8.70 11.47 -2.36
CA THR A 36 8.67 11.34 -3.83
C THR A 36 7.64 12.28 -4.47
N LEU A 37 6.55 12.60 -3.76
CA LEU A 37 5.51 13.52 -4.21
C LEU A 37 5.88 15.02 -4.04
N THR A 38 6.76 15.35 -3.09
CA THR A 38 7.10 16.75 -2.77
C THR A 38 8.28 17.32 -3.55
N THR A 39 9.16 16.50 -4.14
CA THR A 39 10.34 17.03 -4.87
C THR A 39 10.04 17.29 -6.34
N LYS A 40 9.47 18.46 -6.65
CA LYS A 40 9.78 19.35 -7.81
C LYS A 40 8.65 20.35 -8.04
N ASN A 41 9.03 21.60 -8.35
CA ASN A 41 8.17 22.73 -8.76
C ASN A 41 6.89 22.29 -9.50
N LEU A 42 5.74 22.35 -8.82
CA LEU A 42 4.45 21.89 -9.33
C LEU A 42 3.79 22.94 -10.22
N THR A 43 4.28 23.03 -11.43
CA THR A 43 3.42 23.17 -12.61
C THR A 43 3.66 21.95 -13.49
N MET A 44 3.27 20.76 -13.02
CA MET A 44 3.36 19.52 -13.79
C MET A 44 2.04 19.24 -14.50
N ASN A 45 2.12 18.83 -15.78
CA ASN A 45 0.97 18.49 -16.60
C ASN A 45 0.13 17.42 -15.88
N LEU A 46 -1.04 17.83 -15.39
CA LEU A 46 -1.98 17.00 -14.62
C LEU A 46 -2.23 15.66 -15.32
N LYS A 47 -2.19 15.63 -16.67
CA LYS A 47 -2.34 14.43 -17.49
C LYS A 47 -1.34 13.31 -17.12
N ARG A 48 -0.07 13.60 -16.81
CA ARG A 48 0.96 12.59 -16.54
C ARG A 48 0.94 12.09 -15.09
N THR A 49 0.75 12.99 -14.15
CA THR A 49 0.72 12.65 -12.71
C THR A 49 -0.54 11.87 -12.34
N PHE A 50 -1.68 12.22 -12.95
CA PHE A 50 -2.94 11.53 -12.68
C PHE A 50 -2.90 10.06 -13.13
N GLY A 51 -2.31 9.79 -14.29
CA GLY A 51 -2.09 8.42 -14.77
C GLY A 51 -1.18 7.61 -13.85
N ALA A 52 -0.08 8.21 -13.39
CA ALA A 52 0.87 7.56 -12.49
C ALA A 52 0.23 7.20 -11.13
N ILE A 53 -0.53 8.12 -10.55
CA ILE A 53 -1.28 7.87 -9.31
C ILE A 53 -2.33 6.76 -9.53
N LEU A 54 -3.06 6.81 -10.64
CA LEU A 54 -4.09 5.82 -10.97
C LEU A 54 -3.50 4.40 -11.16
N THR A 55 -2.31 4.28 -11.77
CA THR A 55 -1.62 2.99 -11.87
C THR A 55 -1.22 2.42 -10.52
N VAL A 56 -0.68 3.25 -9.62
CA VAL A 56 -0.29 2.80 -8.28
C VAL A 56 -1.52 2.33 -7.50
N LEU A 57 -2.63 3.06 -7.61
CA LEU A 57 -3.90 2.68 -7.00
C LEU A 57 -4.44 1.34 -7.54
N GLY A 58 -4.34 1.12 -8.86
CA GLY A 58 -4.70 -0.15 -9.49
C GLY A 58 -3.85 -1.33 -9.00
N ILE A 59 -2.54 -1.15 -8.84
CA ILE A 59 -1.64 -2.20 -8.30
C ILE A 59 -2.03 -2.55 -6.86
N ILE A 60 -2.27 -1.55 -6.01
CA ILE A 60 -2.68 -1.79 -4.62
C ILE A 60 -4.02 -2.54 -4.57
N GLY A 61 -4.98 -2.16 -5.43
CA GLY A 61 -6.27 -2.85 -5.53
C GLY A 61 -6.16 -4.31 -5.99
N LEU A 62 -5.27 -4.61 -6.94
CA LEU A 62 -5.01 -5.98 -7.40
C LEU A 62 -4.37 -6.83 -6.29
N ILE A 63 -3.43 -6.26 -5.54
CA ILE A 63 -2.82 -6.94 -4.38
C ILE A 63 -3.88 -7.22 -3.32
N TYR A 64 -4.76 -6.26 -3.01
CA TYR A 64 -5.85 -6.45 -2.06
C TYR A 64 -6.81 -7.57 -2.48
N ALA A 65 -7.21 -7.60 -3.75
CA ALA A 65 -8.04 -8.69 -4.28
C ALA A 65 -7.33 -10.06 -4.17
N GLY A 66 -6.03 -10.11 -4.50
CA GLY A 66 -5.22 -11.34 -4.38
C GLY A 66 -5.14 -11.86 -2.94
N ILE A 67 -4.85 -10.98 -1.98
CA ILE A 67 -4.80 -11.34 -0.55
C ILE A 67 -6.18 -11.83 -0.08
N GLY A 68 -7.26 -11.17 -0.50
CA GLY A 68 -8.61 -11.55 -0.13
C GLY A 68 -9.02 -12.94 -0.67
N ILE A 69 -8.59 -13.29 -1.89
CA ILE A 69 -8.84 -14.62 -2.48
C ILE A 69 -8.06 -15.70 -1.72
N ILE A 70 -6.78 -15.46 -1.41
CA ILE A 70 -5.94 -16.42 -0.67
C ILE A 70 -6.52 -16.70 0.72
N ASN A 71 -6.93 -15.64 1.42
CA ASN A 71 -7.38 -15.75 2.80
C ASN A 71 -8.83 -16.22 2.95
N HIS A 72 -9.58 -16.41 1.85
CA HIS A 72 -11.01 -16.76 1.86
C HIS A 72 -11.87 -15.87 2.79
N ASN A 73 -11.41 -14.63 3.04
CA ASN A 73 -11.97 -13.74 4.07
C ASN A 73 -13.21 -12.97 3.55
N ASN A 74 -13.40 -12.91 2.24
CA ASN A 74 -14.46 -12.15 1.58
C ASN A 74 -15.22 -13.02 0.58
N GLY A 75 -16.48 -12.69 0.33
CA GLY A 75 -17.28 -13.38 -0.70
C GLY A 75 -16.60 -13.32 -2.07
N ALA A 76 -16.56 -14.45 -2.77
CA ALA A 76 -15.90 -14.58 -4.07
C ALA A 76 -16.35 -13.51 -5.08
N THR A 77 -17.65 -13.21 -5.11
CA THR A 77 -18.24 -12.17 -5.95
C THR A 77 -17.67 -10.79 -5.65
N THR A 78 -17.50 -10.44 -4.36
CA THR A 78 -16.94 -9.15 -3.96
C THR A 78 -15.48 -9.01 -4.40
N LEU A 79 -14.69 -10.06 -4.23
CA LEU A 79 -13.27 -10.06 -4.63
C LEU A 79 -13.09 -9.98 -6.14
N ILE A 80 -13.95 -10.65 -6.90
CA ILE A 80 -13.96 -10.55 -8.37
C ILE A 80 -14.29 -9.13 -8.81
N VAL A 81 -15.30 -8.49 -8.22
CA VAL A 81 -15.66 -7.11 -8.55
C VAL A 81 -14.50 -6.15 -8.24
N VAL A 82 -13.89 -6.27 -7.05
CA VAL A 82 -12.74 -5.44 -6.66
C VAL A 82 -11.54 -5.69 -7.60
N GLY A 83 -11.26 -6.94 -7.96
CA GLY A 83 -10.20 -7.29 -8.90
C GLY A 83 -10.42 -6.71 -10.29
N LEU A 84 -11.64 -6.75 -10.81
CA LEU A 84 -11.99 -6.16 -12.11
C LEU A 84 -11.86 -4.63 -12.09
N ILE A 85 -12.34 -3.96 -11.04
CA ILE A 85 -12.18 -2.50 -10.91
C ILE A 85 -10.71 -2.11 -10.85
N ALA A 86 -9.91 -2.85 -10.06
CA ALA A 86 -8.47 -2.60 -9.95
C ALA A 86 -7.75 -2.80 -11.29
N LEU A 87 -8.14 -3.83 -12.05
CA LEU A 87 -7.63 -4.09 -13.39
C LEU A 87 -7.98 -2.95 -14.36
N LEU A 88 -9.22 -2.46 -14.32
CA LEU A 88 -9.66 -1.32 -15.13
C LEU A 88 -8.87 -0.06 -14.79
N PHE A 89 -8.64 0.20 -13.50
CA PHE A 89 -7.86 1.36 -13.04
C PHE A 89 -6.38 1.23 -13.45
N PHE A 90 -5.81 0.03 -13.39
CA PHE A 90 -4.46 -0.23 -13.85
C PHE A 90 -4.30 0.04 -15.36
N PHE A 91 -5.18 -0.52 -16.20
CA PHE A 91 -5.13 -0.30 -17.64
C PHE A 91 -5.40 1.16 -18.02
N SER A 92 -6.37 1.81 -17.36
CA SER A 92 -6.65 3.23 -17.54
C SER A 92 -5.44 4.10 -17.18
N GLY A 93 -4.79 3.82 -16.05
CA GLY A 93 -3.59 4.54 -15.62
C GLY A 93 -2.45 4.40 -16.63
N ILE A 94 -2.15 3.18 -17.09
CA ILE A 94 -1.10 2.95 -18.10
C ILE A 94 -1.42 3.68 -19.40
N SER A 95 -2.67 3.67 -19.85
CA SER A 95 -3.12 4.39 -21.05
C SER A 95 -2.88 5.89 -20.92
N LEU A 96 -3.20 6.47 -19.76
CA LEU A 96 -3.06 7.90 -19.51
C LEU A 96 -1.58 8.31 -19.42
N VAL A 97 -0.75 7.51 -18.74
CA VAL A 97 0.71 7.72 -18.70
C VAL A 97 1.30 7.63 -20.10
N ARG A 98 0.90 6.65 -20.91
CA ARG A 98 1.46 6.40 -22.24
C ARG A 98 1.00 7.41 -23.29
N ASN A 99 -0.19 7.99 -23.14
CA ASN A 99 -0.70 9.04 -24.00
C ASN A 99 -0.22 10.45 -23.63
N THR A 100 0.56 10.60 -22.55
CA THR A 100 1.32 11.84 -22.30
C THR A 100 2.59 11.87 -23.14
N LYS A 101 2.44 11.95 -24.46
CA LYS A 101 3.47 12.56 -25.30
C LYS A 101 3.35 14.07 -25.06
N ASP A 102 4.46 14.69 -24.70
CA ASP A 102 4.53 16.14 -24.53
C ASP A 102 3.87 16.81 -25.74
N GLU A 103 2.79 17.57 -25.50
CA GLU A 103 2.36 18.62 -26.42
C GLU A 103 3.45 19.70 -26.33
N ALA A 104 4.50 19.53 -27.12
CA ALA A 104 5.50 20.54 -27.43
C ALA A 104 5.23 21.09 -28.83
#